data_AF-A0A7U9KWQ7-F1
#
_entry.id   AF-A0A7U9KWQ7-F1
#
_cell.length_a   1.000
_cell.length_b   1.000
_cell.length_c   1.000
_cell.angle_alpha   90.00
_cell.angle_beta   90.00
_cell.angle_gamma   90.00
#
_symmetry.space_group_name_H-M   'P 1'
#
loop_
_entity.id
_entity.type
_entity.pdbx_description
1 polymer ?
#
loop_
_entity_poly.entity_id
_entity_poly.type
_entity_poly.pdbx_seq_one_letter_code
_entity_poly.pdbx_strand_id
1 'polypeptide(L)'
;MDFDFTFVVTGATVDDQDAVDALRDTCDALLARAGGTDLLSVTWPGDCAVRAALEAASAARAAVPRLRVRRLDRDLVGIHEIAERTGRSRQNVAQWAAGARKAQGAPFPAAEGTVGRSQAWLWSEVNRWLAAYGLDDGAVHPTREEMAEIDVALAGRVSLTFRFAATTGFQEGRQRVIDELRNRHINRFLGILAGFEGTTDEHGDHVLVVADGREPARGVMERVAQFPHDVVLVTETDQFTVTVLASQGPDRSGRVVPVPGTATVGEWLRQIRDFPHATFAVEGDDRHAEESARIQWQLAIAA
;
A
#
# COMPACT_ATOMS: atom_id res chain seq x y z
N MET A 1 -23.49 7.50 7.36
CA MET A 1 -22.89 8.26 8.47
C MET A 1 -21.62 8.86 7.94
N ASP A 2 -21.22 10.02 8.43
CA ASP A 2 -20.00 10.67 7.97
C ASP A 2 -18.92 10.44 9.02
N PHE A 3 -17.76 9.97 8.57
CA PHE A 3 -16.63 9.63 9.42
C PHE A 3 -15.48 10.58 9.16
N ASP A 4 -14.87 11.06 10.23
CA ASP A 4 -13.68 11.90 10.15
C ASP A 4 -12.44 11.04 10.27
N PHE A 5 -11.55 11.16 9.27
CA PHE A 5 -10.27 10.48 9.26
C PHE A 5 -9.16 11.51 9.15
N THR A 6 -8.10 11.29 9.93
CA THR A 6 -6.80 11.87 9.64
C THR A 6 -5.85 10.73 9.34
N PHE A 7 -5.26 10.75 8.15
CA PHE A 7 -4.32 9.75 7.70
C PHE A 7 -2.90 10.29 7.77
N VAL A 8 -1.96 9.45 8.17
CA VAL A 8 -0.54 9.69 7.91
C VAL A 8 -0.27 9.32 6.44
N VAL A 9 0.27 10.27 5.68
CA VAL A 9 0.50 10.09 4.25
C VAL A 9 1.95 10.35 3.86
N THR A 10 2.35 9.83 2.70
CA THR A 10 3.63 10.13 2.04
C THR A 10 3.40 10.34 0.54
N GLY A 11 4.38 10.93 -0.16
CA GLY A 11 4.33 11.10 -1.62
C GLY A 11 3.52 12.31 -2.10
N ALA A 12 2.90 13.06 -1.19
CA ALA A 12 2.42 14.42 -1.44
C ALA A 12 2.71 15.27 -0.20
N THR A 13 2.93 16.57 -0.40
CA THR A 13 3.29 17.50 0.66
C THR A 13 2.49 18.78 0.54
N VAL A 14 2.36 19.55 1.62
CA VAL A 14 1.69 20.86 1.60
C VAL A 14 2.31 21.86 0.61
N ASP A 15 3.55 21.64 0.21
CA ASP A 15 4.29 22.49 -0.75
C ASP A 15 3.96 22.15 -2.22
N ASP A 16 3.21 21.07 -2.45
CA ASP A 16 2.83 20.55 -3.76
C ASP A 16 1.42 21.02 -4.13
N GLN A 17 1.34 22.24 -4.69
CA GLN A 17 0.07 22.93 -4.92
C GLN A 17 -0.90 22.13 -5.81
N ASP A 18 -0.38 21.45 -6.84
CA ASP A 18 -1.20 20.61 -7.72
C ASP A 18 -1.84 19.45 -6.95
N ALA A 19 -1.09 18.82 -6.04
CA ALA A 19 -1.63 17.75 -5.20
C ALA A 19 -2.65 18.28 -4.18
N VAL A 20 -2.37 19.44 -3.56
CA VAL A 20 -3.30 20.09 -2.62
C VAL A 20 -4.63 20.41 -3.30
N ASP A 21 -4.58 21.00 -4.49
CA ASP A 21 -5.77 21.37 -5.25
C ASP A 21 -6.56 20.12 -5.70
N ALA A 22 -5.87 19.09 -6.21
CA ALA A 22 -6.51 17.84 -6.60
C ALA A 22 -7.22 17.12 -5.43
N LEU A 23 -6.60 17.09 -4.24
CA LEU A 23 -7.18 16.47 -3.04
C LEU A 23 -8.39 17.24 -2.52
N ARG A 24 -8.31 18.58 -2.51
CA ARG A 24 -9.44 19.44 -2.10
C ARG A 24 -10.61 19.27 -3.06
N ASP A 25 -10.36 19.33 -4.36
CA ASP A 25 -11.43 19.35 -5.36
C ASP A 25 -12.09 17.96 -5.54
N THR A 26 -11.35 16.87 -5.34
CA THR A 26 -11.87 15.50 -5.53
C THR A 26 -12.42 14.88 -4.25
N CYS A 27 -11.80 15.17 -3.11
CA CYS A 27 -12.06 14.45 -1.86
C CYS A 27 -12.50 15.36 -0.71
N ASP A 28 -12.58 16.68 -0.92
CA ASP A 28 -12.74 17.69 0.14
C ASP A 28 -11.73 17.47 1.29
N ALA A 29 -10.50 17.08 0.91
CA ALA A 29 -9.47 16.69 1.85
C ALA A 29 -8.44 17.80 2.06
N LEU A 30 -7.95 17.94 3.28
CA LEU A 30 -6.96 18.92 3.68
C LEU A 30 -5.62 18.25 3.98
N LEU A 31 -4.58 18.70 3.29
CA LEU A 31 -3.21 18.27 3.56
C LEU A 31 -2.56 19.24 4.56
N ALA A 32 -1.92 18.69 5.59
CA ALA A 32 -1.24 19.45 6.64
C ALA A 32 0.10 18.80 6.98
N ARG A 33 0.99 19.54 7.65
CA ARG A 33 2.25 19.03 8.19
C ARG A 33 2.35 19.32 9.67
N ALA A 34 2.49 18.28 10.49
CA ALA A 34 2.63 18.39 11.94
C ALA A 34 3.74 17.45 12.43
N GLY A 35 4.66 17.99 13.26
CA GLY A 35 5.76 17.18 13.83
C GLY A 35 6.65 16.50 12.79
N GLY A 36 6.78 17.08 11.59
CA GLY A 36 7.53 16.49 10.47
C GLY A 36 6.80 15.36 9.72
N THR A 37 5.52 15.13 10.01
CA THR A 37 4.67 14.14 9.33
C THR A 37 3.63 14.84 8.46
N ASP A 38 3.42 14.36 7.25
CA ASP A 38 2.34 14.81 6.37
C ASP A 38 1.04 14.08 6.71
N LEU A 39 -0.03 14.86 6.91
CA LEU A 39 -1.34 14.41 7.37
C LEU A 39 -2.39 14.78 6.34
N LEU A 40 -3.31 13.87 6.05
CA LEU A 40 -4.47 14.11 5.20
C LEU A 40 -5.74 13.95 6.03
N SER A 41 -6.45 15.05 6.28
CA SER A 41 -7.74 15.05 6.95
C SER A 41 -8.87 15.04 5.94
N VAL A 42 -9.84 14.16 6.13
CA VAL A 42 -10.99 13.98 5.22
C VAL A 42 -12.20 13.50 5.99
N THR A 43 -13.37 14.03 5.63
CA THR A 43 -14.67 13.51 6.06
C THR A 43 -15.24 12.66 4.95
N TRP A 44 -15.59 11.42 5.24
CA TRP A 44 -16.08 10.48 4.21
C TRP A 44 -17.36 9.75 4.65
N PRO A 45 -18.38 9.68 3.78
CA PRO A 45 -19.60 8.96 4.10
C PRO A 45 -19.40 7.45 4.00
N GLY A 46 -20.07 6.69 4.87
CA GLY A 46 -20.13 5.23 4.75
C GLY A 46 -21.09 4.55 5.73
N ASP A 47 -21.22 3.23 5.57
CA ASP A 47 -22.01 2.37 6.46
C ASP A 47 -21.20 1.91 7.68
N CYS A 48 -19.88 1.78 7.53
CA CYS A 48 -18.94 1.46 8.60
C CYS A 48 -17.62 2.20 8.40
N ALA A 49 -16.88 2.42 9.49
CA ALA A 49 -15.67 3.23 9.46
C ALA A 49 -14.58 2.60 8.58
N VAL A 50 -14.45 1.27 8.60
CA VAL A 50 -13.44 0.55 7.82
C VAL A 50 -13.64 0.78 6.32
N ARG A 51 -14.87 0.59 5.82
CA ARG A 51 -15.17 0.77 4.40
C ARG A 51 -15.00 2.24 3.99
N ALA A 52 -15.50 3.17 4.80
CA ALA A 52 -15.36 4.60 4.54
C ALA A 52 -13.89 5.03 4.45
N ALA A 53 -13.05 4.59 5.38
CA ALA A 53 -11.61 4.89 5.37
C ALA A 53 -10.90 4.34 4.12
N LEU A 54 -11.24 3.10 3.72
CA LEU A 54 -10.64 2.47 2.55
C LEU A 54 -11.08 3.12 1.24
N GLU A 55 -12.33 3.55 1.15
CA GLU A 55 -12.86 4.32 0.01
C GLU A 55 -12.20 5.70 -0.06
N ALA A 56 -12.13 6.43 1.06
CA ALA A 56 -11.45 7.73 1.15
C ALA A 56 -9.99 7.65 0.72
N ALA A 57 -9.25 6.67 1.25
CA ALA A 57 -7.85 6.45 0.87
C ALA A 57 -7.68 6.06 -0.61
N SER A 58 -8.64 5.33 -1.19
CA SER A 58 -8.65 5.00 -2.62
C SER A 58 -8.91 6.23 -3.48
N ALA A 59 -9.86 7.07 -3.08
CA ALA A 59 -10.20 8.31 -3.77
C ALA A 59 -9.02 9.30 -3.74
N ALA A 60 -8.38 9.46 -2.58
CA ALA A 60 -7.20 10.32 -2.43
C ALA A 60 -6.04 9.85 -3.32
N ARG A 61 -5.80 8.53 -3.43
CA ARG A 61 -4.79 7.98 -4.36
C ARG A 61 -5.19 8.12 -5.83
N ALA A 62 -6.48 8.09 -6.15
CA ALA A 62 -6.94 8.35 -7.52
C ALA A 62 -6.72 9.81 -7.92
N ALA A 63 -6.96 10.75 -7.00
CA ALA A 63 -6.70 12.18 -7.20
C ALA A 63 -5.20 12.47 -7.33
N VAL A 64 -4.37 11.84 -6.49
CA VAL A 64 -2.91 12.01 -6.48
C VAL A 64 -2.23 10.64 -6.54
N PRO A 65 -1.87 10.13 -7.74
CA PRO A 65 -1.33 8.77 -7.91
C PRO A 65 -0.08 8.44 -7.10
N ARG A 66 0.72 9.44 -6.72
CA ARG A 66 1.92 9.30 -5.87
C ARG A 66 1.62 9.29 -4.37
N LEU A 67 0.42 9.72 -3.95
CA LEU A 67 0.02 9.72 -2.55
C LEU A 67 -0.11 8.27 -2.03
N ARG A 68 0.47 8.03 -0.86
CA ARG A 68 0.37 6.76 -0.14
C ARG A 68 -0.19 7.03 1.25
N VAL A 69 -1.35 6.45 1.53
CA VAL A 69 -1.96 6.44 2.86
C VAL A 69 -1.33 5.31 3.66
N ARG A 70 -0.65 5.63 4.76
CA ARG A 70 0.15 4.66 5.53
C ARG A 70 -0.62 4.03 6.68
N ARG A 71 -1.30 4.87 7.45
CA ARG A 71 -2.09 4.50 8.63
C ARG A 71 -3.01 5.64 9.02
N LEU A 72 -3.92 5.39 9.94
CA LEU A 72 -4.60 6.47 10.65
C LEU A 72 -3.60 7.17 11.58
N ASP A 73 -3.76 8.49 11.67
CA ASP A 73 -3.25 9.24 12.80
C ASP A 73 -4.21 9.06 13.97
N ARG A 74 -3.67 8.59 15.10
CA ARG A 74 -4.46 8.41 16.31
C ARG A 74 -4.51 9.75 17.03
N ASP A 75 -5.67 10.38 17.03
CA ASP A 75 -5.91 11.66 17.70
C ASP A 75 -5.73 11.52 19.23
N LEU A 76 -4.48 11.67 19.66
CA LEU A 76 -4.06 11.55 21.05
C LEU A 76 -4.13 12.90 21.74
N VAL A 77 -4.96 12.97 22.77
CA VAL A 77 -5.28 14.20 23.48
C VAL A 77 -4.79 14.13 24.92
N GLY A 78 -4.32 15.26 25.45
CA GLY A 78 -4.04 15.44 26.87
C GLY A 78 -5.15 16.20 27.60
N ILE A 79 -4.98 16.40 28.90
CA ILE A 79 -5.93 17.17 29.73
C ILE A 79 -6.20 18.57 29.17
N HIS A 80 -5.18 19.24 28.65
CA HIS A 80 -5.32 20.58 28.08
C HIS A 80 -6.21 20.58 26.83
N GLU A 81 -5.96 19.66 25.91
CA GLU A 81 -6.69 19.56 24.65
C GLU A 81 -8.16 19.19 24.88
N ILE A 82 -8.42 18.22 25.77
CA ILE A 82 -9.78 17.84 26.15
C ILE A 82 -10.52 19.03 26.77
N ALA A 83 -9.85 19.79 27.65
CA ALA A 83 -10.42 20.97 28.28
C ALA A 83 -10.81 22.04 27.24
N GLU A 84 -9.95 22.25 26.24
CA GLU A 84 -10.18 23.20 25.16
C GLU A 84 -11.36 22.77 24.27
N ARG A 85 -11.34 21.53 23.75
CA ARG A 85 -12.42 21.01 22.89
C ARG A 85 -13.79 20.98 23.57
N THR A 86 -13.82 20.75 24.89
CA THR A 86 -15.08 20.68 25.66
C THR A 86 -15.49 22.00 26.32
N GLY A 87 -14.68 23.05 26.20
CA GLY A 87 -14.89 24.32 26.91
C GLY A 87 -14.87 24.19 28.44
N ARG A 88 -14.18 23.19 28.99
CA ARG A 88 -14.07 22.94 30.44
C ARG A 88 -12.72 23.37 30.98
N SER A 89 -12.61 23.47 32.31
CA SER A 89 -11.33 23.73 32.94
C SER A 89 -10.45 22.48 32.96
N ARG A 90 -9.13 22.65 32.87
CA ARG A 90 -8.15 21.56 33.03
C ARG A 90 -8.33 20.79 34.34
N GLN A 91 -8.73 21.48 35.42
CA GLN A 91 -9.01 20.87 36.71
C GLN A 91 -10.24 19.94 36.65
N ASN A 92 -11.29 20.31 35.91
CA ASN A 92 -12.45 19.42 35.73
C ASN A 92 -12.06 18.13 35.00
N VAL A 93 -11.28 18.24 33.92
CA VAL A 93 -10.81 17.07 33.17
C VAL A 93 -9.89 16.19 34.02
N ALA A 94 -8.98 16.79 34.80
CA ALA A 94 -8.13 16.05 35.74
C ALA A 94 -8.96 15.29 36.79
N GLN A 95 -10.06 15.87 37.26
CA GLN A 95 -10.98 15.20 38.20
C GLN A 95 -11.75 14.04 37.55
N TRP A 96 -12.09 14.13 36.26
CA TRP A 96 -12.66 13.01 35.51
C TRP A 96 -11.66 11.86 35.41
N ALA A 97 -10.44 12.15 34.97
CA ALA A 97 -9.37 11.16 34.84
C ALA A 97 -9.00 10.50 36.17
N ALA A 98 -9.01 11.24 37.29
CA ALA A 98 -8.73 10.71 38.62
C ALA A 98 -9.90 9.90 39.22
N GLY A 99 -11.05 9.80 38.54
CA GLY A 99 -12.24 9.11 39.04
C GLY A 99 -12.88 9.78 40.27
N ALA A 100 -12.47 11.00 40.60
CA ALA A 100 -12.94 11.74 41.78
C ALA A 100 -14.43 12.14 41.65
N ARG A 101 -14.91 12.28 40.41
CA ARG A 101 -16.33 12.32 40.09
C ARG A 101 -16.69 11.00 39.42
N LYS A 102 -17.12 10.02 40.20
CA LYS A 102 -18.00 8.95 39.69
C LYS A 102 -19.33 9.61 39.32
N ALA A 103 -19.34 10.39 38.23
CA ALA A 103 -20.58 10.75 37.57
C ALA A 103 -21.33 9.44 37.35
N GLN A 104 -22.62 9.39 37.67
CA GLN A 104 -23.43 8.17 37.76
C GLN A 104 -23.47 7.40 36.41
N GLY A 105 -22.39 6.68 36.09
CA GLY A 105 -22.12 6.16 34.76
C GLY A 105 -20.74 5.49 34.66
N ALA A 106 -20.31 5.24 33.42
CA ALA A 106 -19.05 4.55 33.11
C ALA A 106 -17.82 5.38 33.56
N PRO A 107 -16.72 4.73 33.98
CA PRO A 107 -15.48 5.43 34.30
C PRO A 107 -14.95 6.19 33.08
N PHE A 108 -14.20 7.26 33.33
CA PHE A 108 -13.45 7.95 32.28
C PHE A 108 -12.51 6.96 31.58
N PRO A 109 -12.29 7.07 30.26
CA PRO A 109 -11.47 6.11 29.51
C PRO A 109 -10.06 5.95 30.08
N ALA A 110 -9.52 4.74 29.93
CA ALA A 110 -8.13 4.47 30.25
C ALA A 110 -7.22 5.31 29.35
N ALA A 111 -6.10 5.77 29.89
CA ALA A 111 -5.08 6.46 29.09
C ALA A 111 -4.46 5.47 28.08
N GLU A 112 -4.21 5.93 26.86
CA GLU A 112 -3.44 5.20 25.84
C GLU A 112 -2.01 4.98 26.32
N GLY A 113 -1.46 5.97 27.02
CA GLY A 113 -0.10 5.92 27.51
C GLY A 113 0.28 7.17 28.31
N THR A 114 1.56 7.26 28.65
CA THR A 114 2.15 8.40 29.36
C THR A 114 3.31 8.95 28.54
N VAL A 115 3.23 10.23 28.18
CA VAL A 115 4.30 10.97 27.51
C VAL A 115 5.01 11.82 28.56
N GLY A 116 6.21 11.38 28.95
CA GLY A 116 6.95 11.97 30.06
C GLY A 116 6.20 11.80 31.39
N ARG A 117 5.56 12.87 31.87
CA ARG A 117 4.76 12.87 33.10
C ARG A 117 3.26 13.08 32.86
N SER A 118 2.85 13.22 31.60
CA SER A 118 1.48 13.53 31.21
C SER A 118 0.84 12.32 30.55
N GLN A 119 -0.37 11.97 30.97
CA GLN A 119 -1.16 10.94 30.30
C GLN A 119 -1.78 11.47 29.01
N ALA A 120 -1.95 10.58 28.03
CA ALA A 120 -2.65 10.84 26.78
C ALA A 120 -3.78 9.81 26.59
N TRP A 121 -4.85 10.24 25.95
CA TRP A 121 -6.04 9.43 25.67
C TRP A 121 -6.37 9.47 24.18
N LEU A 122 -7.03 8.43 23.67
CA LEU A 122 -7.64 8.50 22.35
C LEU A 122 -8.88 9.39 22.41
N TRP A 123 -8.93 10.40 21.55
CA TRP A 123 -10.08 11.29 21.46
C TRP A 123 -11.37 10.52 21.19
N SER A 124 -11.36 9.51 20.31
CA SER A 124 -12.57 8.74 19.99
C SER A 124 -13.19 8.03 21.21
N GLU A 125 -12.38 7.60 22.18
CA GLU A 125 -12.86 7.00 23.43
C GLU A 125 -13.36 8.07 24.41
N VAL A 126 -12.66 9.20 24.51
CA VAL A 126 -13.07 10.35 25.32
C VAL A 126 -14.39 10.94 24.80
N ASN A 127 -14.51 11.15 23.49
CA ASN A 127 -15.68 11.68 22.82
C ASN A 127 -16.90 10.77 23.03
N ARG A 128 -16.72 9.45 22.89
CA ARG A 128 -17.78 8.46 23.20
C ARG A 128 -18.23 8.53 24.66
N TRP A 129 -17.30 8.73 25.60
CA TRP A 129 -17.65 8.90 27.02
C TRP A 129 -18.38 10.23 27.26
N LEU A 130 -17.96 11.30 26.59
CA LEU A 130 -18.58 12.63 26.67
C LEU A 130 -19.99 12.68 26.09
N ALA A 131 -20.32 11.83 25.13
CA ALA A 131 -21.66 11.73 24.53
C ALA A 131 -22.76 11.44 25.58
N ALA A 132 -22.45 10.66 26.62
CA ALA A 132 -23.37 10.41 27.73
C ALA A 132 -23.73 11.68 28.53
N TYR A 133 -22.97 12.75 28.35
CA TYR A 133 -23.14 14.04 29.00
C TYR A 133 -23.48 15.18 28.02
N GLY A 134 -23.67 14.87 26.73
CA GLY A 134 -23.91 15.86 25.67
C GLY A 134 -22.75 16.85 25.49
N LEU A 135 -21.51 16.38 25.64
CA LEU A 135 -20.28 17.16 25.51
C LEU A 135 -19.35 16.63 24.41
N ASP A 136 -19.84 15.72 23.57
CA ASP A 136 -19.14 15.22 22.40
C ASP A 136 -19.13 16.25 21.26
N ASP A 137 -18.30 15.98 20.25
CA ASP A 137 -18.17 16.81 19.05
C ASP A 137 -19.21 16.50 17.95
N GLY A 138 -20.09 15.52 18.17
CA GLY A 138 -21.10 15.08 17.20
C GLY A 138 -20.56 14.33 15.99
N ALA A 139 -19.23 14.17 15.86
CA ALA A 139 -18.59 13.44 14.78
C ALA A 139 -18.52 11.93 15.09
N VAL A 140 -18.61 11.12 14.05
CA VAL A 140 -18.49 9.66 14.18
C VAL A 140 -17.02 9.27 14.01
N HIS A 141 -16.41 8.81 15.10
CA HIS A 141 -15.02 8.37 15.10
C HIS A 141 -14.91 6.84 15.09
N PRO A 142 -13.94 6.26 14.36
CA PRO A 142 -13.69 4.82 14.40
C PRO A 142 -13.38 4.34 15.82
N THR A 143 -13.85 3.15 16.14
CA THR A 143 -13.46 2.42 17.35
C THR A 143 -12.00 1.98 17.28
N ARG A 144 -11.42 1.58 18.41
CA ARG A 144 -10.04 1.07 18.46
C ARG A 144 -9.82 -0.17 17.59
N GLU A 145 -10.80 -1.06 17.56
CA GLU A 145 -10.76 -2.26 16.74
C GLU A 145 -10.82 -1.91 15.25
N GLU A 146 -11.75 -1.04 14.85
CA GLU A 146 -11.82 -0.53 13.47
C GLU A 146 -10.55 0.23 13.07
N MET A 147 -9.96 1.04 13.96
CA MET A 147 -8.69 1.72 13.68
C MET A 147 -7.57 0.71 13.39
N ALA A 148 -7.48 -0.37 14.17
CA ALA A 148 -6.49 -1.42 13.93
C ALA A 148 -6.75 -2.17 12.62
N GLU A 149 -8.01 -2.48 12.31
CA GLU A 149 -8.40 -3.10 11.04
C GLU A 149 -8.06 -2.20 9.84
N ILE A 150 -8.35 -0.91 9.95
CA ILE A 150 -7.99 0.10 8.94
C ILE A 150 -6.48 0.17 8.79
N ASP A 151 -5.72 0.28 9.88
CA ASP A 151 -4.25 0.33 9.83
C ASP A 151 -3.67 -0.93 9.15
N VAL A 152 -4.19 -2.11 9.47
CA VAL A 152 -3.79 -3.37 8.81
C VAL A 152 -4.15 -3.35 7.32
N ALA A 153 -5.35 -2.91 6.96
CA ALA A 153 -5.80 -2.85 5.58
C ALA A 153 -5.02 -1.80 4.75
N LEU A 154 -4.63 -0.68 5.36
CA LEU A 154 -3.80 0.35 4.74
C LEU A 154 -2.34 -0.10 4.62
N ALA A 155 -1.78 -0.73 5.66
CA ALA A 155 -0.44 -1.31 5.62
C ALA A 155 -0.34 -2.44 4.58
N GLY A 156 -1.40 -3.21 4.42
CA GLY A 156 -1.53 -4.28 3.42
C GLY A 156 -1.88 -3.80 2.01
N ARG A 157 -2.06 -2.49 1.78
CA ARG A 157 -2.34 -1.96 0.43
C ARG A 157 -1.07 -1.97 -0.42
N VAL A 158 -0.81 -3.14 -0.96
CA VAL A 158 0.09 -3.38 -2.07
C VAL A 158 -0.29 -2.46 -3.22
N SER A 159 0.62 -1.54 -3.55
CA SER A 159 0.51 -0.67 -4.70
C SER A 159 1.20 -1.34 -5.88
N LEU A 160 0.54 -1.37 -7.04
CA LEU A 160 1.04 -2.06 -8.24
C LEU A 160 1.40 -1.05 -9.32
N THR A 161 2.56 -1.24 -9.91
CA THR A 161 3.04 -0.46 -11.04
C THR A 161 3.34 -1.37 -12.22
N PHE A 162 2.59 -1.19 -13.32
CA PHE A 162 2.74 -2.01 -14.52
C PHE A 162 3.85 -1.49 -15.44
N ARG A 163 4.63 -2.42 -16.00
CA ARG A 163 5.74 -2.18 -16.93
C ARG A 163 5.66 -3.16 -18.08
N PHE A 164 6.14 -2.73 -19.25
CA PHE A 164 6.01 -3.49 -20.50
C PHE A 164 7.33 -3.48 -21.26
N ALA A 165 7.64 -4.59 -21.94
CA ALA A 165 8.74 -4.61 -22.88
C ALA A 165 8.42 -3.79 -24.14
N ALA A 166 9.46 -3.31 -24.82
CA ALA A 166 9.33 -2.52 -26.04
C ALA A 166 9.08 -3.41 -27.28
N THR A 167 8.21 -4.42 -27.17
CA THR A 167 7.82 -5.28 -28.29
C THR A 167 6.49 -4.78 -28.90
N THR A 168 6.39 -4.87 -30.23
CA THR A 168 5.23 -4.43 -31.01
C THR A 168 4.23 -5.57 -31.23
N GLY A 169 2.92 -5.25 -31.22
CA GLY A 169 1.86 -6.21 -31.55
C GLY A 169 1.26 -6.99 -30.38
N PHE A 170 1.73 -6.79 -29.15
CA PHE A 170 1.29 -7.55 -27.96
C PHE A 170 0.43 -6.75 -26.97
N GLN A 171 -0.03 -5.54 -27.34
CA GLN A 171 -0.77 -4.65 -26.42
C GLN A 171 -2.10 -5.26 -25.97
N GLU A 172 -2.88 -5.82 -26.89
CA GLU A 172 -4.15 -6.50 -26.54
C GLU A 172 -3.91 -7.70 -25.62
N GLY A 173 -2.82 -8.44 -25.87
CA GLY A 173 -2.41 -9.56 -25.03
C GLY A 173 -2.11 -9.15 -23.59
N ARG A 174 -1.29 -8.12 -23.42
CA ARG A 174 -0.98 -7.55 -22.10
C ARG A 174 -2.22 -7.01 -21.39
N GLN A 175 -3.14 -6.38 -22.14
CA GLN A 175 -4.39 -5.89 -21.56
C GLN A 175 -5.25 -7.03 -21.04
N ARG A 176 -5.37 -8.14 -21.77
CA ARG A 176 -6.06 -9.35 -21.28
C ARG A 176 -5.45 -9.86 -19.97
N VAL A 177 -4.13 -9.92 -19.87
CA VAL A 177 -3.43 -10.32 -18.64
C VAL A 177 -3.76 -9.38 -17.47
N ILE A 178 -3.77 -8.06 -17.71
CA ILE A 178 -4.13 -7.06 -16.69
C ILE A 178 -5.58 -7.24 -16.25
N ASP A 179 -6.50 -7.45 -17.20
CA ASP A 179 -7.92 -7.62 -16.91
C ASP A 179 -8.16 -8.92 -16.13
N GLU A 180 -7.52 -10.02 -16.50
CA GLU A 180 -7.61 -11.30 -15.78
C GLU A 180 -7.03 -11.17 -14.36
N LEU A 181 -5.88 -10.51 -14.20
CA LEU A 181 -5.33 -10.19 -12.88
C LEU A 181 -6.34 -9.41 -12.04
N ARG A 182 -6.86 -8.30 -12.57
CA ARG A 182 -7.78 -7.40 -11.85
C ARG A 182 -9.10 -8.07 -11.50
N ASN A 183 -9.66 -8.84 -12.43
CA ASN A 183 -11.01 -9.36 -12.30
C ASN A 183 -11.07 -10.69 -11.52
N ARG A 184 -10.02 -11.51 -11.58
CA ARG A 184 -10.06 -12.86 -10.97
C ARG A 184 -9.04 -13.09 -9.87
N HIS A 185 -7.85 -12.51 -9.98
CA HIS A 185 -6.72 -12.90 -9.14
C HIS A 185 -6.23 -11.82 -8.16
N ILE A 186 -6.71 -10.58 -8.29
CA ILE A 186 -6.12 -9.42 -7.61
C ILE A 186 -6.10 -9.58 -6.09
N ASN A 187 -7.18 -10.03 -5.45
CA ASN A 187 -7.25 -10.12 -3.99
C ASN A 187 -6.27 -11.17 -3.43
N ARG A 188 -6.19 -12.35 -4.07
CA ARG A 188 -5.21 -13.39 -3.71
C ARG A 188 -3.79 -12.87 -3.93
N PHE A 189 -3.57 -12.22 -5.07
CA PHE A 189 -2.25 -11.73 -5.46
C PHE A 189 -1.72 -10.61 -4.55
N LEU A 190 -2.56 -9.62 -4.19
CA LEU A 190 -2.18 -8.56 -3.25
C LEU A 190 -1.81 -9.14 -1.87
N GLY A 191 -2.54 -10.14 -1.38
CA GLY A 191 -2.21 -10.80 -0.11
C GLY A 191 -0.85 -11.49 -0.12
N ILE A 192 -0.44 -12.04 -1.27
CA ILE A 192 0.87 -12.66 -1.43
C ILE A 192 1.96 -11.60 -1.50
N LEU A 193 1.76 -10.54 -2.30
CA LEU A 193 2.72 -9.45 -2.45
C LEU A 193 2.97 -8.67 -1.15
N ALA A 194 2.00 -8.59 -0.25
CA ALA A 194 2.18 -7.94 1.05
C ALA A 194 3.35 -8.53 1.86
N GLY A 195 3.78 -9.77 1.57
CA GLY A 195 4.94 -10.42 2.18
C GLY A 195 6.27 -10.27 1.41
N PHE A 196 6.30 -9.60 0.25
CA PHE A 196 7.48 -9.50 -0.62
C PHE A 196 8.09 -8.09 -0.66
N GLU A 197 9.00 -7.78 0.26
CA GLU A 197 9.63 -6.45 0.34
C GLU A 197 10.57 -6.14 -0.85
N GLY A 198 11.19 -7.16 -1.46
CA GLY A 198 12.24 -6.99 -2.49
C GLY A 198 11.74 -6.59 -3.88
N THR A 199 10.43 -6.52 -4.09
CA THR A 199 9.82 -6.29 -5.42
C THR A 199 9.30 -4.88 -5.64
N THR A 200 9.55 -3.99 -4.67
CA THR A 200 9.07 -2.61 -4.70
C THR A 200 10.11 -1.66 -5.30
N ASP A 201 9.64 -0.64 -6.02
CA ASP A 201 10.48 0.47 -6.49
C ASP A 201 10.75 1.50 -5.38
N GLU A 202 11.45 2.59 -5.72
CA GLU A 202 11.74 3.70 -4.79
C GLU A 202 10.48 4.39 -4.21
N HIS A 203 9.32 4.18 -4.84
CA HIS A 203 8.02 4.69 -4.39
C HIS A 203 7.27 3.69 -3.49
N GLY A 204 7.82 2.49 -3.30
CA GLY A 204 7.20 1.40 -2.55
C GLY A 204 6.13 0.64 -3.36
N ASP A 205 6.11 0.77 -4.69
CA ASP A 205 5.16 0.07 -5.54
C ASP A 205 5.77 -1.23 -6.06
N HIS A 206 5.04 -2.33 -5.96
CA HIS A 206 5.46 -3.59 -6.56
C HIS A 206 5.48 -3.44 -8.08
N VAL A 207 6.64 -3.72 -8.67
CA VAL A 207 6.83 -3.58 -10.12
C VAL A 207 6.41 -4.87 -10.82
N LEU A 208 5.34 -4.77 -11.59
CA LEU A 208 4.80 -5.85 -12.39
C LEU A 208 5.20 -5.66 -13.85
N VAL A 209 6.05 -6.55 -14.36
CA VAL A 209 6.30 -6.67 -15.80
C VAL A 209 5.21 -7.55 -16.39
N VAL A 210 4.38 -6.99 -17.27
CA VAL A 210 3.28 -7.73 -17.90
C VAL A 210 3.67 -8.10 -19.33
N ALA A 211 3.49 -9.37 -19.68
CA ALA A 211 3.78 -9.87 -21.02
C ALA A 211 2.71 -10.84 -21.51
N ASP A 212 2.44 -10.84 -22.81
CA ASP A 212 1.65 -11.90 -23.45
C ASP A 212 2.52 -13.18 -23.54
N GLY A 213 1.92 -14.36 -23.36
CA GLY A 213 2.66 -15.62 -23.41
C GLY A 213 3.36 -15.89 -24.75
N ARG A 214 2.92 -15.27 -25.85
CA ARG A 214 3.50 -15.37 -27.20
C ARG A 214 4.52 -14.28 -27.49
N GLU A 215 4.71 -13.34 -26.57
CA GLU A 215 5.67 -12.25 -26.71
C GLU A 215 7.11 -12.79 -26.74
N PRO A 216 8.05 -12.21 -27.52
CA PRO A 216 9.44 -12.61 -27.51
C PRO A 216 10.06 -12.48 -26.11
N ALA A 217 10.63 -13.57 -25.59
CA ALA A 217 11.23 -13.60 -24.26
C ALA A 217 12.37 -12.59 -24.14
N ARG A 218 13.21 -12.43 -25.18
CA ARG A 218 14.34 -11.48 -25.20
C ARG A 218 13.94 -10.08 -24.73
N GLY A 219 12.90 -9.49 -25.31
CA GLY A 219 12.50 -8.12 -24.98
C GLY A 219 11.99 -7.97 -23.54
N VAL A 220 11.33 -9.01 -23.02
CA VAL A 220 10.88 -9.06 -21.63
C VAL A 220 12.06 -9.24 -20.68
N MET A 221 13.01 -10.10 -21.02
CA MET A 221 14.23 -10.32 -20.25
C MET A 221 15.07 -9.03 -20.16
N GLU A 222 15.27 -8.33 -21.29
CA GLU A 222 15.95 -7.03 -21.34
C GLU A 222 15.23 -5.99 -20.47
N ARG A 223 13.90 -5.97 -20.48
CA ARG A 223 13.13 -5.07 -19.61
C ARG A 223 13.32 -5.39 -18.13
N VAL A 224 13.27 -6.67 -17.75
CA VAL A 224 13.49 -7.12 -16.36
C VAL A 224 14.89 -6.72 -15.88
N ALA A 225 15.90 -6.84 -16.73
CA ALA A 225 17.29 -6.51 -16.39
C ALA A 225 17.54 -5.02 -16.11
N GLN A 226 16.63 -4.13 -16.51
CA GLN A 226 16.74 -2.69 -16.24
C GLN A 226 16.40 -2.30 -14.81
N PHE A 227 15.75 -3.18 -14.04
CA PHE A 227 15.36 -2.89 -12.67
C PHE A 227 16.47 -3.30 -11.69
N PRO A 228 16.81 -2.44 -10.71
CA PRO A 228 17.82 -2.72 -9.69
C PRO A 228 17.30 -3.57 -8.52
N HIS A 229 16.04 -3.97 -8.55
CA HIS A 229 15.32 -4.75 -7.54
C HIS A 229 14.60 -5.93 -8.22
N ASP A 230 14.04 -6.83 -7.41
CA ASP A 230 13.26 -7.95 -7.95
C ASP A 230 11.98 -7.42 -8.61
N VAL A 231 11.46 -8.13 -9.60
CA VAL A 231 10.23 -7.74 -10.31
C VAL A 231 9.30 -8.93 -10.45
N VAL A 232 8.01 -8.65 -10.55
CA VAL A 232 6.99 -9.67 -10.73
C VAL A 232 6.62 -9.76 -12.20
N LEU A 233 6.97 -10.87 -12.86
CA LEU A 233 6.46 -11.17 -14.19
C LEU A 233 5.06 -11.76 -14.07
N VAL A 234 4.10 -11.13 -14.74
CA VAL A 234 2.71 -11.57 -14.84
C VAL A 234 2.40 -11.88 -16.31
N THR A 235 1.91 -13.08 -16.57
CA THR A 235 1.52 -13.50 -17.91
C THR A 235 0.37 -14.49 -17.88
N GLU A 236 -0.25 -14.68 -19.04
CA GLU A 236 -1.24 -15.71 -19.30
C GLU A 236 -0.73 -16.57 -20.46
N THR A 237 -0.55 -17.87 -20.19
CA THR A 237 -0.17 -18.87 -21.20
C THR A 237 -1.33 -19.87 -21.36
N ASP A 238 -1.18 -21.09 -20.86
CA ASP A 238 -2.29 -22.03 -20.65
C ASP A 238 -3.00 -21.76 -19.31
N GLN A 239 -2.29 -21.09 -18.39
CA GLN A 239 -2.76 -20.68 -17.07
C GLN A 239 -2.18 -19.29 -16.71
N PHE A 240 -2.89 -18.57 -15.85
CA PHE A 240 -2.42 -17.31 -15.29
C PHE A 240 -1.20 -17.57 -14.38
N THR A 241 -0.07 -16.96 -14.72
CA THR A 241 1.21 -17.24 -14.06
C THR A 241 1.80 -15.95 -13.49
N VAL A 242 2.21 -16.03 -12.23
CA VAL A 242 2.91 -14.96 -11.52
C VAL A 242 4.25 -15.50 -11.04
N THR A 243 5.33 -14.80 -11.36
CA THR A 243 6.68 -15.24 -11.04
C THR A 243 7.55 -14.08 -10.59
N VAL A 244 8.28 -14.26 -9.49
CA VAL A 244 9.26 -13.28 -9.02
C VAL A 244 10.61 -13.56 -9.70
N LEU A 245 11.12 -12.54 -10.37
CA LEU A 245 12.37 -12.57 -11.11
C LEU A 245 13.38 -11.61 -10.49
N ALA A 246 14.61 -12.08 -10.34
CA ALA A 246 15.74 -11.27 -9.92
C ALA A 246 16.69 -11.05 -11.10
N SER A 247 17.01 -9.79 -11.38
CA SER A 247 18.02 -9.39 -12.38
C SER A 247 19.41 -9.20 -11.77
N GLN A 248 19.49 -8.97 -10.45
CA GLN A 248 20.73 -8.66 -9.72
C GLN A 248 20.77 -9.47 -8.42
N GLY A 249 21.79 -10.32 -8.27
CA GLY A 249 21.98 -11.16 -7.08
C GLY A 249 23.16 -12.12 -7.23
N PRO A 250 23.76 -12.61 -6.13
CA PRO A 250 24.83 -13.61 -6.22
C PRO A 250 24.32 -14.83 -7.02
N ASP A 251 25.13 -15.40 -7.91
CA ASP A 251 24.76 -16.60 -8.65
C ASP A 251 24.48 -17.74 -7.65
N ARG A 252 23.19 -18.01 -7.38
CA ARG A 252 22.76 -19.02 -6.42
C ARG A 252 22.80 -20.43 -7.02
N SER A 253 22.97 -20.53 -8.33
CA SER A 253 22.66 -21.71 -9.13
C SER A 253 23.89 -22.43 -9.65
N GLY A 254 24.93 -21.68 -10.03
CA GLY A 254 26.09 -22.18 -10.78
C GLY A 254 25.74 -22.76 -12.16
N ARG A 255 24.47 -22.73 -12.59
CA ARG A 255 23.98 -23.31 -13.85
C ARG A 255 23.25 -22.25 -14.66
N VAL A 256 23.82 -21.92 -15.83
CA VAL A 256 23.20 -21.04 -16.81
C VAL A 256 22.45 -21.88 -17.84
N VAL A 257 21.15 -21.62 -18.00
CA VAL A 257 20.30 -22.22 -19.04
C VAL A 257 20.11 -21.20 -20.16
N PRO A 258 20.54 -21.53 -21.40
CA PRO A 258 20.35 -20.63 -22.53
C PRO A 258 18.86 -20.57 -22.94
N VAL A 259 18.37 -19.35 -23.16
CA VAL A 259 17.04 -19.08 -23.70
C VAL A 259 17.19 -18.73 -25.18
N PRO A 260 16.62 -19.52 -26.12
CA PRO A 260 16.73 -19.23 -27.54
C PRO A 260 16.26 -17.82 -27.89
N GLY A 261 16.96 -17.13 -28.79
CA GLY A 261 16.61 -15.76 -29.20
C GLY A 261 15.22 -15.63 -29.82
N THR A 262 14.66 -16.73 -30.33
CA THR A 262 13.30 -16.83 -30.89
C THR A 262 12.26 -17.34 -29.89
N ALA A 263 12.66 -17.65 -28.64
CA ALA A 263 11.74 -18.17 -27.65
C ALA A 263 10.70 -17.14 -27.24
N THR A 264 9.48 -17.63 -26.99
CA THR A 264 8.38 -16.85 -26.40
C THR A 264 8.47 -16.85 -24.88
N VAL A 265 7.78 -15.90 -24.22
CA VAL A 265 7.65 -15.85 -22.76
C VAL A 265 7.09 -17.16 -22.21
N GLY A 266 6.11 -17.76 -22.88
CA GLY A 266 5.53 -19.03 -22.45
C GLY A 266 6.51 -20.21 -22.52
N GLU A 267 7.37 -20.24 -23.54
CA GLU A 267 8.45 -21.23 -23.63
C GLU A 267 9.52 -21.01 -22.57
N TRP A 268 9.91 -19.75 -22.33
CA TRP A 268 10.85 -19.40 -21.28
C TRP A 268 10.33 -19.79 -19.89
N LEU A 269 9.06 -19.52 -19.58
CA LEU A 269 8.45 -19.93 -18.31
C LEU A 269 8.31 -21.44 -18.16
N ARG A 270 8.20 -22.18 -19.28
CA ARG A 270 8.29 -23.65 -19.24
C ARG A 270 9.69 -24.09 -18.83
N GLN A 271 10.73 -23.49 -19.41
CA GLN A 271 12.11 -23.78 -19.01
C GLN A 271 12.40 -23.42 -17.54
N ILE A 272 11.82 -22.32 -17.03
CA ILE A 272 11.91 -21.95 -15.61
C ILE A 272 11.35 -23.06 -14.70
N ARG A 273 10.22 -23.66 -15.10
CA ARG A 273 9.61 -24.77 -14.35
C ARG A 273 10.45 -26.06 -14.41
N ASP A 274 11.10 -26.31 -15.55
CA ASP A 274 11.95 -27.48 -15.74
C ASP A 274 13.30 -27.35 -15.00
N PHE A 275 13.78 -26.11 -14.82
CA PHE A 275 15.03 -25.79 -14.14
C PHE A 275 14.82 -24.77 -13.02
N PRO A 276 14.10 -25.14 -11.94
CA PRO A 276 13.94 -24.28 -10.79
C PRO A 276 15.33 -23.99 -10.22
N HIS A 277 15.58 -22.73 -9.89
CA HIS A 277 16.87 -22.20 -9.41
C HIS A 277 17.96 -21.98 -10.47
N ALA A 278 17.76 -22.25 -11.76
CA ALA A 278 18.76 -21.89 -12.77
C ALA A 278 18.81 -20.38 -13.04
N THR A 279 19.96 -19.92 -13.55
CA THR A 279 20.08 -18.59 -14.14
C THR A 279 19.81 -18.68 -15.63
N PHE A 280 18.94 -17.81 -16.17
CA PHE A 280 18.58 -17.80 -17.58
C PHE A 280 19.29 -16.64 -18.29
N ALA A 281 19.85 -16.91 -19.47
CA ALA A 281 20.49 -15.91 -20.30
C ALA A 281 20.08 -16.13 -21.77
N VAL A 282 19.88 -15.05 -22.52
CA VAL A 282 19.53 -15.15 -23.94
C VAL A 282 20.72 -15.74 -24.72
N GLU A 283 20.46 -16.67 -25.63
CA GLU A 283 21.47 -17.16 -26.57
C GLU A 283 22.04 -16.00 -27.40
N GLY A 284 23.35 -15.85 -27.36
CA GLY A 284 24.06 -14.83 -28.12
C GLY A 284 24.06 -15.15 -29.61
N ASP A 285 23.72 -14.16 -30.43
CA ASP A 285 24.35 -14.02 -31.75
C ASP A 285 25.76 -13.46 -31.46
N ASP A 286 26.81 -14.06 -32.01
CA ASP A 286 28.23 -14.08 -31.58
C ASP A 286 28.97 -12.72 -31.35
N ARG A 287 28.28 -11.59 -31.19
CA ARG A 287 28.89 -10.26 -31.06
C ARG A 287 28.69 -9.55 -29.72
N HIS A 288 27.83 -10.04 -28.82
CA HIS A 288 27.52 -9.39 -27.53
C HIS A 288 27.39 -10.36 -26.34
N ALA A 289 28.21 -11.43 -26.31
CA ALA A 289 28.11 -12.48 -25.29
C ALA A 289 28.41 -12.02 -23.84
N GLU A 290 29.08 -10.87 -23.65
CA GLU A 290 29.45 -10.38 -22.31
C GLU A 290 28.35 -9.55 -21.61
N GLU A 291 27.31 -9.10 -22.33
CA GLU A 291 26.29 -8.16 -21.83
C GLU A 291 24.87 -8.77 -21.75
N SER A 292 24.77 -10.10 -21.79
CA SER A 292 23.46 -10.77 -21.76
C SER A 292 22.83 -10.71 -20.37
N ALA A 293 21.62 -10.16 -20.29
CA ALA A 293 20.79 -10.11 -19.10
C ALA A 293 20.65 -11.50 -18.47
N ARG A 294 21.15 -11.65 -17.23
CA ARG A 294 20.99 -12.86 -16.42
C ARG A 294 19.77 -12.69 -15.52
N ILE A 295 18.84 -13.64 -15.61
CA ILE A 295 17.61 -13.60 -14.81
C ILE A 295 17.52 -14.86 -13.99
N GLN A 296 17.33 -14.68 -12.69
CA GLN A 296 17.12 -15.76 -11.75
C GLN A 296 15.65 -15.86 -11.37
N TRP A 297 15.18 -17.10 -11.32
CA TRP A 297 13.88 -17.41 -10.76
C TRP A 297 13.97 -17.53 -9.25
N GLN A 298 13.19 -16.73 -8.52
CA GLN A 298 13.15 -16.82 -7.06
C GLN A 298 11.96 -17.62 -6.56
N LEU A 299 10.78 -17.44 -7.15
CA LEU A 299 9.56 -18.11 -6.71
C LEU A 299 8.48 -18.08 -7.79
N ALA A 300 7.75 -19.19 -7.95
CA ALA A 300 6.47 -19.21 -8.65
C ALA A 300 5.35 -19.04 -7.64
N ILE A 301 4.51 -18.05 -7.88
CA ILE A 301 3.26 -17.87 -7.15
C ILE A 301 2.18 -18.50 -8.02
N ALA A 302 1.75 -19.72 -7.68
CA ALA A 302 0.60 -20.33 -8.33
C ALA A 302 -0.66 -19.56 -7.91
N ALA A 303 -1.34 -18.96 -8.88
CA ALA A 303 -2.60 -18.25 -8.69
C ALA A 303 -3.80 -19.12 -9.05
#